data_AF-A0A3C0AIJ8-F1
#
_entry.id   AF-A0A3C0AIJ8-F1
#
_cell.length_a   1.000
_cell.length_b   1.000
_cell.length_c   1.000
_cell.angle_alpha   90.00
_cell.angle_beta   90.00
_cell.angle_gamma   90.00
#
_symmetry.space_group_name_H-M   'P 1'
#
loop_
_entity.id
_entity.type
_entity.pdbx_description
1 polymer ?
#
loop_
_entity_poly.entity_id
_entity_poly.type
_entity_poly.pdbx_seq_one_letter_code
_entity_poly.pdbx_strand_id
1 'polypeptide(L)'
;QIDDRMRLIGTSITAVEIAKITYAIDELIQRPDVDASRIGMVGLSYGGYYAQVTPAVDPRIKVSVSSCYFGVQEGRYAKEELSVPSDFRFMNRMTLFNDADLVALICPRAHQIQAGSRDNASHREMGKQISPQAAAFYEQLKLSDRFEHVIFEGGHEFNDKAAWAFVEKYL
;
A
#
# COMPACT_ATOMS: atom_id res chain seq x y z
N GLN A 1 12.26 -19.34 1.96
CA GLN A 1 13.58 -19.83 1.50
C GLN A 1 14.32 -18.80 0.63
N ILE A 2 13.74 -18.27 -0.45
CA ILE A 2 14.42 -17.26 -1.29
C ILE A 2 14.61 -15.95 -0.52
N ASP A 3 13.55 -15.40 0.07
CA ASP A 3 13.62 -14.15 0.83
C ASP A 3 14.60 -14.25 2.01
N ASP A 4 14.58 -15.37 2.74
CA ASP A 4 15.52 -15.61 3.84
C ASP A 4 16.99 -15.55 3.38
N ARG A 5 17.29 -16.12 2.20
CA ARG A 5 18.64 -16.04 1.60
C ARG A 5 19.00 -14.63 1.17
N MET A 6 18.05 -13.87 0.65
CA MET A 6 18.24 -12.45 0.28
C MET A 6 18.56 -11.60 1.52
N ARG A 7 17.93 -11.88 2.66
CA ARG A 7 18.19 -11.15 3.91
C ARG A 7 19.60 -11.35 4.45
N LEU A 8 20.19 -12.53 4.24
CA LEU A 8 21.58 -12.79 4.63
C LEU A 8 22.59 -11.91 3.89
N ILE A 9 22.24 -11.39 2.72
CA ILE A 9 23.09 -10.48 1.93
C ILE A 9 22.61 -9.01 2.01
N GLY A 10 21.74 -8.68 2.97
CA GLY A 10 21.29 -7.32 3.22
C GLY A 10 20.17 -6.82 2.30
N THR A 11 19.40 -7.72 1.67
CA THR A 11 18.24 -7.35 0.84
C THR A 11 17.00 -8.19 1.16
N SER A 12 15.92 -8.03 0.41
CA SER A 12 14.70 -8.84 0.50
C SER A 12 13.99 -8.87 -0.85
N ILE A 13 13.05 -9.81 -1.04
CA ILE A 13 12.15 -9.80 -2.20
C ILE A 13 11.39 -8.47 -2.24
N THR A 14 10.91 -7.95 -1.11
CA THR A 14 10.28 -6.61 -1.09
C THR A 14 11.20 -5.54 -1.65
N ALA A 15 12.45 -5.48 -1.20
CA ALA A 15 13.41 -4.48 -1.67
C ALA A 15 13.72 -4.62 -3.17
N VAL A 16 13.86 -5.85 -3.66
CA VAL A 16 14.10 -6.13 -5.09
C VAL A 16 12.89 -5.74 -5.94
N GLU A 17 11.67 -6.06 -5.50
CA GLU A 17 10.46 -5.67 -6.23
C GLU A 17 10.23 -4.15 -6.22
N ILE A 18 10.48 -3.47 -5.09
CA ILE A 18 10.48 -1.99 -5.05
C ILE A 18 11.50 -1.43 -6.06
N ALA A 19 12.74 -1.96 -6.07
CA ALA A 19 13.76 -1.51 -7.01
C ALA A 19 13.34 -1.71 -8.47
N LYS A 20 12.73 -2.86 -8.80
CA LYS A 20 12.18 -3.13 -10.14
C LYS A 20 11.09 -2.13 -10.52
N ILE A 21 10.18 -1.80 -9.60
CA ILE A 21 9.13 -0.81 -9.85
C ILE A 21 9.73 0.59 -10.05
N THR A 22 10.68 0.99 -9.20
CA THR A 22 11.38 2.27 -9.30
C THR A 22 12.17 2.38 -10.62
N TYR A 23 12.83 1.31 -11.07
CA TYR A 23 13.49 1.27 -12.38
C TYR A 23 12.51 1.29 -13.54
N ALA A 24 11.36 0.61 -13.42
CA ALA A 24 10.31 0.72 -14.43
C ALA A 24 9.82 2.17 -14.54
N ILE A 25 9.70 2.90 -13.43
CA ILE A 25 9.39 4.34 -13.45
C ILE A 25 10.50 5.13 -14.15
N ASP A 26 11.78 4.85 -13.87
CA ASP A 26 12.91 5.52 -14.54
C ASP A 26 12.84 5.39 -16.08
N GLU A 27 12.47 4.22 -16.58
CA GLU A 27 12.30 3.98 -18.01
C GLU A 27 11.02 4.63 -18.57
N LEU A 28 9.91 4.58 -17.82
CA LEU A 28 8.64 5.16 -18.26
C LEU A 28 8.73 6.67 -18.42
N ILE A 29 9.37 7.38 -17.48
CA ILE A 29 9.46 8.85 -17.50
C ILE A 29 10.36 9.40 -18.62
N GLN A 30 11.16 8.55 -19.27
CA GLN A 30 11.97 8.94 -20.43
C GLN A 30 11.13 9.01 -21.72
N ARG A 31 9.93 8.42 -21.72
CA ARG A 31 9.07 8.42 -22.89
C ARG A 31 8.40 9.79 -23.09
N PRO A 32 8.34 10.31 -24.33
CA PRO A 32 7.76 11.63 -24.59
C PRO A 32 6.23 11.70 -24.36
N ASP A 33 5.55 10.55 -24.29
CA ASP A 33 4.11 10.44 -24.05
C ASP A 33 3.76 10.23 -22.56
N VAL A 34 4.75 10.25 -21.66
CA VAL A 34 4.57 10.10 -20.22
C VAL A 34 4.88 11.41 -19.51
N ASP A 35 3.93 11.88 -18.69
CA ASP A 35 4.14 13.02 -17.81
C ASP A 35 4.81 12.57 -16.51
N ALA A 36 6.11 12.84 -16.38
CA ALA A 36 6.91 12.47 -15.21
C ALA A 36 6.42 13.10 -13.89
N SER A 37 5.59 14.14 -13.95
CA SER A 37 5.00 14.77 -12.76
C SER A 37 3.72 14.06 -12.27
N ARG A 38 3.14 13.17 -13.09
CA ARG A 38 1.83 12.53 -12.88
C ARG A 38 1.94 10.99 -12.87
N ILE A 39 2.60 10.45 -11.86
CA ILE A 39 2.75 9.00 -11.68
C ILE A 39 1.78 8.50 -10.60
N GLY A 40 0.87 7.61 -10.98
CA GLY A 40 -0.04 6.89 -10.07
C GLY A 40 0.33 5.42 -9.95
N MET A 41 0.03 4.80 -8.81
CA MET A 41 0.23 3.36 -8.60
C MET A 41 -0.99 2.72 -7.95
N VAL A 42 -1.57 1.72 -8.61
CA VAL A 42 -2.71 0.96 -8.08
C VAL A 42 -2.35 -0.52 -7.98
N GLY A 43 -2.94 -1.21 -7.00
CA GLY A 43 -2.67 -2.64 -6.83
C GLY A 43 -3.74 -3.36 -6.00
N LEU A 44 -3.88 -4.66 -6.28
CA LEU A 44 -4.80 -5.57 -5.61
C LEU A 44 -4.01 -6.65 -4.85
N SER A 45 -4.39 -6.91 -3.60
CA SER A 45 -3.86 -8.00 -2.79
C SER A 45 -2.35 -7.86 -2.59
N TYR A 46 -1.55 -8.81 -3.08
CA TYR A 46 -0.10 -8.69 -3.12
C TYR A 46 0.37 -7.45 -3.91
N GLY A 47 -0.35 -7.03 -4.95
CA GLY A 47 -0.14 -5.74 -5.60
C GLY A 47 -0.55 -4.55 -4.72
N GLY A 48 -1.56 -4.71 -3.86
CA GLY A 48 -1.99 -3.71 -2.87
C GLY A 48 -0.90 -3.42 -1.84
N TYR A 49 -0.19 -4.47 -1.39
CA TYR A 49 1.01 -4.32 -0.57
C TYR A 49 2.03 -3.38 -1.21
N TYR A 50 2.43 -3.63 -2.47
CA TYR A 50 3.37 -2.77 -3.17
C TYR A 50 2.80 -1.39 -3.50
N ALA A 51 1.49 -1.26 -3.74
CA ALA A 51 0.82 0.04 -3.88
C ALA A 51 0.77 0.86 -2.58
N GLN A 52 1.24 0.30 -1.46
CA GLN A 52 1.43 0.99 -0.19
C GLN A 52 2.92 1.16 0.17
N VAL A 53 3.73 0.11 0.12
CA VAL A 53 5.15 0.21 0.52
C VAL A 53 6.00 0.95 -0.50
N THR A 54 5.74 0.81 -1.80
CA THR A 54 6.51 1.50 -2.84
C THR A 54 6.32 3.01 -2.78
N PRO A 55 5.11 3.59 -2.72
CA PRO A 55 4.98 5.05 -2.60
C PRO A 55 5.55 5.58 -1.28
N ALA A 56 5.59 4.81 -0.20
CA ALA A 56 6.28 5.22 1.03
C ALA A 56 7.80 5.43 0.83
N VAL A 57 8.41 4.73 -0.13
CA VAL A 57 9.85 4.81 -0.44
C VAL A 57 10.15 5.71 -1.64
N ASP A 58 9.32 5.67 -2.68
CA ASP A 58 9.50 6.41 -3.92
C ASP A 58 8.53 7.61 -4.02
N PRO A 59 9.01 8.85 -3.76
CA PRO A 59 8.16 10.04 -3.71
C PRO A 59 7.67 10.51 -5.08
N ARG A 60 8.09 9.85 -6.18
CA ARG A 60 7.62 10.17 -7.53
C ARG A 60 6.17 9.73 -7.73
N ILE A 61 5.73 8.66 -7.06
CA ILE A 61 4.34 8.22 -7.06
C ILE A 61 3.50 9.25 -6.28
N LYS A 62 2.61 9.97 -6.97
CA LYS A 62 1.82 11.08 -6.44
C LYS A 62 0.46 10.66 -5.89
N VAL A 63 -0.08 9.56 -6.39
CA VAL A 63 -1.34 8.97 -5.95
C VAL A 63 -1.19 7.47 -5.89
N SER A 64 -1.69 6.82 -4.84
CA SER A 64 -1.76 5.36 -4.83
C SER A 64 -3.05 4.78 -4.28
N VAL A 65 -3.42 3.61 -4.81
CA VAL A 65 -4.59 2.83 -4.38
C VAL A 65 -4.16 1.42 -4.00
N SER A 66 -4.26 1.10 -2.70
CA SER A 66 -3.95 -0.21 -2.13
C SER A 66 -5.25 -0.97 -1.84
N SER A 67 -5.60 -1.94 -2.68
CA SER A 67 -6.80 -2.77 -2.47
C SER A 67 -6.47 -4.11 -1.82
N CYS A 68 -7.29 -4.53 -0.86
CA CYS A 68 -7.27 -5.83 -0.19
C CYS A 68 -5.92 -6.21 0.47
N TYR A 69 -5.21 -5.24 1.05
CA TYR A 69 -3.97 -5.48 1.80
C TYR A 69 -3.90 -4.80 3.18
N PHE A 70 -4.35 -3.55 3.31
CA PHE A 70 -4.10 -2.73 4.50
C PHE A 70 -4.54 -3.40 5.81
N GLY A 71 -3.60 -3.58 6.74
CA GLY A 71 -3.84 -4.20 8.05
C GLY A 71 -3.81 -5.73 8.06
N VAL A 72 -3.50 -6.39 6.93
CA VAL A 72 -3.50 -7.86 6.83
C VAL A 72 -2.48 -8.50 7.78
N GLN A 73 -1.28 -7.92 7.89
CA GLN A 73 -0.23 -8.50 8.72
C GLN A 73 -0.56 -8.37 10.21
N GLU A 74 -1.07 -7.22 10.63
CA GLU A 74 -1.56 -6.96 11.98
C GLU A 74 -2.71 -7.91 12.33
N GLY A 75 -3.64 -8.11 11.39
CA GLY A 75 -4.80 -8.99 11.58
C GLY A 75 -4.41 -10.47 11.69
N ARG A 76 -3.41 -10.92 10.93
CA ARG A 76 -2.85 -12.27 11.03
C ARG A 76 -2.09 -12.46 12.33
N TYR A 77 -1.24 -11.50 12.70
CA TYR A 77 -0.48 -11.54 13.95
C TYR A 77 -1.41 -11.61 15.18
N ALA A 78 -2.49 -10.82 15.20
CA ALA A 78 -3.49 -10.84 16.28
C ALA A 78 -4.25 -12.17 16.40
N LYS A 79 -4.21 -13.03 15.38
CA LYS A 79 -4.80 -14.37 15.36
C LYS A 79 -3.76 -15.49 15.52
N GLU A 80 -2.54 -15.14 15.93
CA GLU A 80 -1.42 -16.08 16.06
C GLU A 80 -1.06 -16.77 14.72
N GLU A 81 -1.44 -16.17 13.59
CA GLU A 81 -1.21 -16.69 12.24
C GLU A 81 0.11 -16.16 11.68
N LEU A 82 1.19 -16.92 11.89
CA LEU A 82 2.54 -16.53 11.45
C LEU A 82 2.88 -16.96 10.01
N SER A 83 1.93 -17.55 9.28
CA SER A 83 2.07 -17.98 7.88
C SER A 83 2.03 -16.83 6.87
N VAL A 84 2.58 -15.66 7.22
CA VAL A 84 2.73 -14.55 6.26
C VAL A 84 3.71 -14.94 5.15
N PRO A 85 3.48 -14.48 3.90
CA PRO A 85 4.47 -14.52 2.84
C PRO A 85 5.85 -14.10 3.37
N SER A 86 6.90 -14.83 2.98
CA SER A 86 8.23 -14.63 3.59
C SER A 86 8.76 -13.21 3.40
N ASP A 87 8.40 -12.59 2.29
CA ASP A 87 8.76 -11.24 1.87
C ASP A 87 8.03 -10.11 2.62
N PHE A 88 6.96 -10.41 3.35
CA PHE A 88 6.26 -9.46 4.22
C PHE A 88 6.94 -9.28 5.59
N ARG A 89 7.92 -10.14 5.91
CA ARG A 89 8.57 -10.15 7.22
C ARG A 89 9.61 -9.04 7.28
N PHE A 90 9.56 -8.18 8.28
CA PHE A 90 10.67 -7.27 8.57
C PHE A 90 11.06 -7.40 10.03
N MET A 91 12.36 -7.34 10.29
CA MET A 91 12.88 -7.37 11.64
C MET A 91 12.24 -6.23 12.43
N ASN A 92 11.67 -6.55 13.60
CA ASN A 92 11.02 -5.61 14.49
C ASN A 92 9.80 -4.87 13.92
N ARG A 93 9.21 -5.29 12.77
CA ARG A 93 8.03 -4.62 12.17
C ARG A 93 6.97 -4.34 13.22
N MET A 94 6.47 -5.40 13.87
CA MET A 94 5.35 -5.34 14.81
C MET A 94 5.63 -4.50 16.07
N THR A 95 6.89 -4.20 16.36
CA THR A 95 7.28 -3.35 17.49
C THR A 95 7.73 -1.95 17.07
N LEU A 96 7.90 -1.71 15.77
CA LEU A 96 8.43 -0.45 15.22
C LEU A 96 7.34 0.36 14.52
N PHE A 97 6.49 -0.30 13.72
CA PHE A 97 5.46 0.37 12.94
C PHE A 97 4.33 -0.60 12.52
N ASN A 98 3.16 -0.06 12.24
CA ASN A 98 2.06 -0.78 11.59
C ASN A 98 1.79 -0.23 10.18
N ASP A 99 0.83 -0.80 9.48
CA ASP A 99 0.44 -0.32 8.14
C ASP A 99 -0.08 1.12 8.13
N ALA A 100 -0.66 1.63 9.23
CA ALA A 100 -1.06 3.04 9.33
C ALA A 100 0.15 3.98 9.41
N ASP A 101 1.20 3.61 10.14
CA ASP A 101 2.45 4.39 10.20
C ASP A 101 3.13 4.50 8.83
N LEU A 102 3.05 3.44 8.00
CA LEU A 102 3.54 3.52 6.60
C LEU A 102 2.80 4.57 5.78
N VAL A 103 1.52 4.79 6.05
CA VAL A 103 0.73 5.84 5.37
C VAL A 103 1.24 7.24 5.73
N ALA A 104 1.85 7.44 6.91
CA ALA A 104 2.49 8.71 7.27
C ALA A 104 3.63 9.09 6.33
N LEU A 105 4.33 8.10 5.73
CA LEU A 105 5.39 8.32 4.74
C LEU A 105 4.84 8.67 3.35
N ILE A 106 3.57 8.35 3.10
CA ILE A 106 2.87 8.71 1.85
C ILE A 106 2.29 10.11 1.96
N CYS A 107 1.68 10.44 3.10
CA CYS A 107 1.16 11.77 3.42
C CYS A 107 2.23 12.85 3.17
N PRO A 108 1.93 13.97 2.47
CA PRO A 108 0.61 14.49 2.07
C PRO A 108 0.14 14.09 0.65
N ARG A 109 0.78 13.10 0.01
CA ARG A 109 0.35 12.59 -1.30
C ARG A 109 -0.92 11.77 -1.15
N ALA A 110 -1.74 11.68 -2.20
CA ALA A 110 -3.05 11.04 -2.06
C ALA A 110 -2.92 9.52 -1.96
N HIS A 111 -3.63 8.92 -1.01
CA HIS A 111 -3.62 7.48 -0.77
C HIS A 111 -5.02 6.95 -0.47
N GLN A 112 -5.48 5.95 -1.24
CA GLN A 112 -6.72 5.25 -0.98
C GLN A 112 -6.42 3.80 -0.61
N ILE A 113 -7.11 3.30 0.41
CA ILE A 113 -7.16 1.88 0.75
C ILE A 113 -8.55 1.33 0.44
N GLN A 114 -8.63 0.12 -0.10
CA GLN A 114 -9.90 -0.52 -0.45
C GLN A 114 -10.01 -1.92 0.15
N ALA A 115 -11.23 -2.36 0.44
CA ALA A 115 -11.53 -3.76 0.74
C ALA A 115 -12.97 -4.15 0.34
N GLY A 116 -13.15 -5.35 -0.18
CA GLY A 116 -14.47 -5.90 -0.47
C GLY A 116 -15.22 -6.32 0.79
N SER A 117 -16.51 -5.98 0.88
CA SER A 117 -17.39 -6.30 2.01
C SER A 117 -17.59 -7.81 2.23
N ARG A 118 -17.35 -8.63 1.21
CA ARG A 118 -17.41 -10.11 1.23
C ARG A 118 -16.03 -10.78 1.14
N ASP A 119 -14.93 -10.01 1.12
CA ASP A 119 -13.58 -10.58 1.24
C ASP A 119 -13.40 -11.24 2.62
N ASN A 120 -12.35 -12.05 2.76
CA ASN A 120 -11.93 -12.60 4.04
C ASN A 120 -11.74 -11.47 5.06
N ALA A 121 -12.20 -11.69 6.29
CA ALA A 121 -12.05 -10.74 7.39
C ALA A 121 -10.59 -10.28 7.61
N SER A 122 -9.60 -11.12 7.28
CA SER A 122 -8.17 -10.74 7.35
C SER A 122 -7.80 -9.59 6.41
N HIS A 123 -8.49 -9.40 5.28
CA HIS A 123 -8.25 -8.30 4.34
C HIS A 123 -9.09 -7.04 4.61
N ARG A 124 -9.93 -7.05 5.65
CA ARG A 124 -10.91 -5.97 5.88
C ARG A 124 -11.00 -5.49 7.31
N GLU A 125 -11.14 -6.39 8.29
CA GLU A 125 -11.55 -6.00 9.65
C GLU A 125 -10.43 -5.26 10.38
N MET A 126 -9.19 -5.75 10.32
CA MET A 126 -8.07 -5.04 10.91
C MET A 126 -7.81 -3.71 10.20
N GLY A 127 -7.92 -3.67 8.87
CA GLY A 127 -7.81 -2.44 8.10
C GLY A 127 -8.83 -1.38 8.53
N LYS A 128 -10.09 -1.76 8.76
CA LYS A 128 -11.12 -0.87 9.34
C LYS A 128 -10.71 -0.34 10.70
N GLN A 129 -10.18 -1.20 11.57
CA GLN A 129 -9.79 -0.82 12.93
C GLN A 129 -8.63 0.20 12.95
N ILE A 130 -7.63 0.04 12.09
CA ILE A 130 -6.44 0.90 12.11
C ILE A 130 -6.49 2.07 11.12
N SER A 131 -7.40 2.07 10.14
CA SER A 131 -7.53 3.16 9.15
C SER A 131 -7.75 4.56 9.75
N PRO A 132 -8.44 4.76 10.89
CA PRO A 132 -8.54 6.08 11.51
C PRO A 132 -7.19 6.66 11.94
N GLN A 133 -6.21 5.82 12.28
CA GLN A 133 -4.84 6.27 12.61
C GLN A 133 -4.15 6.86 11.38
N ALA A 134 -4.33 6.23 10.21
CA ALA A 134 -3.82 6.73 8.94
C ALA A 134 -4.51 8.04 8.53
N ALA A 135 -5.84 8.12 8.68
CA ALA A 135 -6.61 9.33 8.39
C ALA A 135 -6.16 10.54 9.23
N ALA A 136 -5.80 10.31 10.51
CA ALA A 136 -5.36 11.37 11.41
C ALA A 136 -4.14 12.15 10.89
N PHE A 137 -3.22 11.51 10.16
CA PHE A 137 -2.08 12.22 9.55
C PHE A 137 -2.53 13.27 8.52
N TYR A 138 -3.55 12.96 7.74
CA TYR A 138 -4.10 13.89 6.73
C TYR A 138 -4.97 14.96 7.37
N GLU A 139 -5.76 14.60 8.40
CA GLU A 139 -6.58 15.54 9.17
C GLU A 139 -5.74 16.64 9.82
N GLN A 140 -4.59 16.28 10.42
CA GLN A 140 -3.67 17.24 11.03
C GLN A 140 -3.14 18.27 10.03
N LEU A 141 -3.01 17.89 8.75
CA LEU A 141 -2.57 18.76 7.67
C LEU A 141 -3.73 19.47 6.95
N LYS A 142 -4.98 19.26 7.37
CA LYS A 142 -6.19 19.74 6.70
C LYS A 142 -6.32 19.23 5.25
N LEU A 143 -5.89 17.98 5.04
CA LEU A 143 -5.87 17.28 3.74
C LEU A 143 -6.69 16.00 3.79
N SER A 144 -7.75 15.95 4.60
CA SER A 144 -8.57 14.75 4.81
C SER A 144 -9.17 14.19 3.52
N ASP A 145 -9.32 15.00 2.48
CA ASP A 145 -9.80 14.56 1.17
C ASP A 145 -8.79 13.65 0.44
N ARG A 146 -7.50 13.74 0.77
CA ARG A 146 -6.41 12.96 0.15
C ARG A 146 -6.21 11.57 0.75
N PHE A 147 -7.01 11.18 1.74
CA PHE A 147 -7.03 9.82 2.24
C PHE A 147 -8.45 9.26 2.25
N GLU A 148 -8.62 8.09 1.64
CA GLU A 148 -9.91 7.40 1.60
C GLU A 148 -9.76 5.95 2.01
N HIS A 149 -10.67 5.47 2.86
CA HIS A 149 -10.87 4.05 3.09
C HIS A 149 -12.21 3.60 2.51
N VAL A 150 -12.16 2.83 1.42
CA VAL A 150 -13.33 2.40 0.68
C VAL A 150 -13.64 0.94 0.98
N ILE A 151 -14.74 0.70 1.70
CA ILE A 151 -15.36 -0.63 1.76
C ILE A 151 -16.45 -0.70 0.69
N PHE A 152 -16.31 -1.61 -0.27
CA PHE A 152 -17.24 -1.73 -1.39
C PHE A 152 -17.94 -3.09 -1.43
N GLU A 153 -19.09 -3.14 -2.09
CA GLU A 153 -19.81 -4.39 -2.31
C GLU A 153 -19.05 -5.30 -3.26
N GLY A 154 -18.31 -6.27 -2.71
CA GLY A 154 -17.36 -7.06 -3.49
C GLY A 154 -16.62 -8.12 -2.68
N GLY A 155 -15.95 -9.02 -3.39
CA GLY A 155 -15.07 -10.05 -2.83
C GLY A 155 -13.60 -9.61 -2.73
N HIS A 156 -12.67 -10.55 -2.95
CA HIS A 156 -11.24 -10.26 -3.09
C HIS A 156 -10.93 -9.70 -4.48
N GLU A 157 -11.33 -8.46 -4.72
CA GLU A 157 -11.27 -7.82 -6.04
C GLU A 157 -10.93 -6.33 -5.94
N PHE A 158 -10.82 -5.67 -7.07
CA PHE A 158 -10.47 -4.26 -7.16
C PHE A 158 -11.69 -3.42 -7.54
N ASN A 159 -11.95 -2.31 -6.84
CA ASN A 159 -13.02 -1.40 -7.22
C ASN A 159 -12.48 -0.35 -8.18
N ASP A 160 -12.58 -0.65 -9.48
CA ASP A 160 -12.15 0.23 -10.56
C ASP A 160 -12.75 1.63 -10.46
N LYS A 161 -14.08 1.71 -10.27
CA LYS A 161 -14.78 3.00 -10.28
C LYS A 161 -14.27 3.94 -9.19
N ALA A 162 -14.10 3.45 -7.97
CA ALA A 162 -13.60 4.25 -6.85
C ALA A 162 -12.11 4.58 -7.01
N ALA A 163 -11.32 3.63 -7.51
CA ALA A 163 -9.89 3.83 -7.73
C ALA A 163 -9.61 4.88 -8.79
N TRP A 164 -10.22 4.77 -9.97
CA TRP A 164 -9.95 5.68 -11.08
C TRP A 164 -10.50 7.08 -10.81
N ALA A 165 -11.65 7.21 -10.14
CA ALA A 165 -12.14 8.51 -9.70
C ALA A 165 -11.17 9.21 -8.73
N PHE A 166 -10.53 8.45 -7.83
CA PHE A 166 -9.54 8.98 -6.89
C PHE A 166 -8.23 9.37 -7.58
N VAL A 167 -7.75 8.51 -8.50
CA VAL A 167 -6.57 8.79 -9.32
C VAL A 167 -6.79 10.04 -10.17
N GLU A 168 -7.91 10.16 -10.89
CA GLU A 168 -8.23 11.33 -11.70
C GLU A 168 -8.30 12.63 -10.89
N LYS A 169 -8.81 12.57 -9.64
CA LYS A 169 -8.92 13.74 -8.77
C LYS A 169 -7.56 14.30 -8.33
N TYR A 170 -6.57 13.43 -8.13
CA TYR A 170 -5.31 13.79 -7.47
C TYR A 170 -4.07 13.70 -8.37
N LEU A 171 -4.23 13.27 -9.63
CA LEU A 171 -3.15 13.10 -10.60
C LEU A 171 -3.24 14.09 -11.77
#